data_AF-A0A397JCL5-F1
#
_entry.id   AF-A0A397JCL5-F1
#
_cell.length_a   1.000
_cell.length_b   1.000
_cell.length_c   1.000
_cell.angle_alpha   90.00
_cell.angle_beta   90.00
_cell.angle_gamma   90.00
#
_symmetry.space_group_name_H-M   'P 1'
#
loop_
_entity.id
_entity.type
_entity.pdbx_description
1 polymer ?
#
loop_
_entity_poly.entity_id
_entity_poly.type
_entity_poly.pdbx_seq_one_letter_code
_entity_poly.pdbx_strand_id
1 'polypeptide(L)'
;MSSPTCPECNQGCNSKHFQNDFNNWTSGNDKIDKFIQEALLNANHNWELIEWIPYDRFKDVKQVGRGGFVGELDQLRNEMLKINNGKDIKKMKIHLKTWTEKYAPSIQFYGITQDPETHSYMMVLQYATDGNI
;
A
#
# COMPACT_ATOMS: atom_id res chain seq x y z
N MET A 1 -32.87 2.40 0.04
CA MET A 1 -32.00 3.52 0.50
C MET A 1 -30.75 3.46 -0.33
N SER A 2 -30.57 4.39 -1.26
CA SER A 2 -29.47 4.37 -2.22
C SER A 2 -28.24 5.02 -1.59
N SER A 3 -27.08 4.36 -1.63
CA SER A 3 -25.82 4.94 -1.18
C SER A 3 -25.53 6.23 -1.94
N PRO A 4 -25.07 7.30 -1.27
CA PRO A 4 -24.82 8.58 -1.92
C PRO A 4 -23.69 8.41 -2.94
N THR A 5 -24.01 8.66 -4.21
CA THR A 5 -23.07 8.62 -5.33
C THR A 5 -22.02 9.73 -5.19
N CYS A 6 -20.77 9.39 -5.48
CA CYS A 6 -19.65 10.33 -5.55
C CYS A 6 -19.85 11.24 -6.79
N PRO A 7 -19.78 12.57 -6.68
CA PRO A 7 -20.01 13.47 -7.80
C PRO A 7 -18.96 13.33 -8.92
N GLU A 8 -17.74 12.91 -8.57
CA GLU A 8 -16.63 12.73 -9.51
C GLU A 8 -16.53 11.30 -10.04
N CYS A 9 -17.11 10.34 -9.33
CA CYS A 9 -16.98 8.92 -9.58
C CYS A 9 -18.35 8.26 -9.54
N ASN A 10 -18.96 8.09 -10.72
CA ASN A 10 -20.33 7.62 -10.93
C ASN A 10 -20.52 6.11 -10.66
N GLN A 11 -19.96 5.62 -9.55
CA GLN A 11 -20.10 4.26 -9.01
C GLN A 11 -20.14 4.31 -7.48
N GLY A 12 -20.81 3.33 -6.85
CA GLY A 12 -20.98 3.27 -5.39
C GLY A 12 -19.63 3.15 -4.70
N CYS A 13 -19.19 4.24 -4.06
CA CYS A 13 -17.83 4.35 -3.55
C CYS A 13 -17.80 4.20 -2.02
N ASN A 14 -17.08 3.20 -1.52
CA ASN A 14 -16.68 3.10 -0.10
C ASN A 14 -15.61 4.14 0.28
N SER A 15 -15.17 4.99 -0.66
CA SER A 15 -13.96 5.84 -0.57
C SER A 15 -14.12 7.19 0.12
N LYS A 16 -15.31 7.58 0.61
CA LYS A 16 -15.49 8.90 1.25
C LYS A 16 -14.55 9.12 2.45
N HIS A 17 -14.13 8.05 3.12
CA HIS A 17 -13.14 8.15 4.20
C HIS A 17 -11.74 8.50 3.66
N PHE A 18 -11.28 7.76 2.64
CA PHE A 18 -9.95 7.92 2.05
C PHE A 18 -9.83 9.16 1.16
N GLN A 19 -10.94 9.67 0.61
CA GLN A 19 -10.95 10.84 -0.25
C GLN A 19 -10.51 12.13 0.44
N ASN A 20 -10.92 12.31 1.71
CA ASN A 20 -10.59 13.50 2.47
C ASN A 20 -9.11 13.55 2.86
N ASP A 21 -8.45 12.40 2.96
CA ASP A 21 -7.04 12.32 3.31
C ASP A 21 -6.14 12.56 2.10
N PHE A 22 -6.58 12.28 0.87
CA PHE A 22 -5.78 12.49 -0.36
C PHE A 22 -5.24 13.91 -0.52
N ASN A 23 -6.05 14.92 -0.20
CA ASN A 23 -5.62 16.31 -0.36
C ASN A 23 -4.60 16.73 0.71
N ASN A 24 -4.46 15.94 1.78
CA ASN A 24 -3.65 16.29 2.94
C ASN A 24 -2.29 15.59 2.96
N TRP A 25 -2.06 14.56 2.12
CA TRP A 25 -0.76 13.88 2.06
C TRP A 25 -0.25 13.78 0.61
N THR A 26 1.07 14.01 0.44
CA THR A 26 1.82 13.69 -0.77
C THR A 26 3.11 12.99 -0.34
N SER A 27 3.50 11.95 -1.07
CA SER A 27 4.79 11.28 -0.83
C SER A 27 5.99 12.10 -1.30
N GLY A 28 5.76 13.20 -2.03
CA GLY A 28 6.80 13.92 -2.76
C GLY A 28 7.26 13.20 -4.04
N ASN A 29 6.53 12.18 -4.50
CA ASN A 29 6.80 11.45 -5.73
C ASN A 29 5.52 11.20 -6.54
N ASP A 30 5.34 12.00 -7.59
CA ASP A 30 4.18 11.97 -8.49
C ASP A 30 3.84 10.58 -9.03
N LYS A 31 4.84 9.72 -9.26
CA LYS A 31 4.61 8.37 -9.79
C LYS A 31 4.01 7.44 -8.73
N ILE A 32 4.43 7.59 -7.48
CA ILE A 32 3.90 6.84 -6.34
C ILE A 32 2.52 7.37 -5.99
N ASP A 33 2.37 8.70 -5.90
CA ASP A 33 1.08 9.36 -5.62
C ASP A 33 0.03 8.93 -6.64
N LYS A 34 0.37 9.00 -7.94
CA LYS A 34 -0.51 8.53 -9.02
C LYS A 34 -0.81 7.03 -8.93
N PHE A 35 0.15 6.20 -8.54
CA PHE A 35 -0.07 4.77 -8.39
C PHE A 35 -1.05 4.46 -7.26
N ILE A 36 -0.91 5.11 -6.09
CA ILE A 36 -1.81 4.93 -4.94
C ILE A 36 -3.22 5.41 -5.30
N GLN A 37 -3.34 6.57 -5.95
CA GLN A 37 -4.63 7.07 -6.45
C GLN A 37 -5.29 6.10 -7.44
N GLU A 38 -4.55 5.60 -8.42
CA GLU A 38 -5.06 4.61 -9.37
C GLU A 38 -5.50 3.31 -8.67
N ALA A 39 -4.74 2.84 -7.68
CA ALA A 39 -5.11 1.63 -6.93
C ALA A 39 -6.42 1.81 -6.16
N LEU A 40 -6.57 2.93 -5.46
CA LEU A 40 -7.78 3.25 -4.68
C LEU A 40 -9.01 3.47 -5.57
N LEU A 41 -8.85 4.08 -6.76
CA LEU A 41 -9.94 4.26 -7.72
C LEU A 41 -10.44 2.94 -8.34
N ASN A 42 -9.54 1.97 -8.48
CA ASN A 42 -9.87 0.67 -9.07
C ASN A 42 -10.24 -0.40 -8.03
N ALA A 43 -10.15 -0.09 -6.73
CA ALA A 43 -10.45 -1.02 -5.66
C ALA A 43 -11.97 -1.28 -5.58
N ASN A 44 -12.35 -2.55 -5.72
CA ASN A 44 -13.73 -3.00 -5.56
C ASN A 44 -14.00 -3.51 -4.13
N HIS A 45 -12.93 -3.76 -3.38
CA HIS A 45 -13.00 -4.38 -2.06
C HIS A 45 -11.98 -3.77 -1.08
N ASN A 46 -12.24 -3.90 0.21
CA ASN A 46 -11.43 -3.26 1.26
C ASN A 46 -9.98 -3.77 1.32
N TRP A 47 -9.73 -5.01 0.90
CA TRP A 47 -8.38 -5.61 0.88
C TRP A 47 -7.52 -5.13 -0.31
N GLU A 48 -8.12 -4.49 -1.32
CA GLU A 48 -7.41 -3.89 -2.46
C GLU A 48 -6.95 -2.45 -2.14
N LEU A 49 -7.41 -1.89 -1.02
CA LEU A 49 -7.06 -0.55 -0.60
C LEU A 49 -5.61 -0.52 -0.12
N ILE A 50 -4.84 0.40 -0.69
CA ILE A 50 -3.48 0.70 -0.26
C ILE A 50 -3.38 2.18 0.10
N GLU A 51 -2.50 2.53 1.03
CA GLU A 51 -2.32 3.92 1.45
C GLU A 51 -0.85 4.35 1.46
N TRP A 52 -0.65 5.65 1.63
CA TRP A 52 0.64 6.17 2.09
C TRP A 52 0.70 6.07 3.60
N ILE A 53 1.74 5.44 4.12
CA ILE A 53 1.93 5.19 5.54
C ILE A 53 3.10 6.04 6.01
N PRO A 54 2.87 7.11 6.81
CA PRO A 54 3.93 7.86 7.45
C PRO A 54 4.89 6.94 8.22
N TYR A 55 6.20 7.11 8.00
CA TYR A 55 7.20 6.18 8.53
C TYR A 55 7.28 6.19 10.07
N ASP A 56 6.93 7.30 10.69
CA ASP A 56 6.86 7.47 12.15
C ASP A 56 5.72 6.68 12.82
N ARG A 57 4.76 6.14 12.05
CA ARG A 57 3.75 5.19 12.56
C ARG A 57 4.36 3.83 12.90
N PHE A 58 5.52 3.49 12.35
CA PHE A 58 6.16 2.20 12.58
C PHE A 58 6.98 2.18 13.87
N LYS A 59 6.88 1.09 14.63
CA LYS A 59 7.69 0.82 15.82
C LYS A 59 8.67 -0.31 15.56
N ASP A 60 9.75 -0.34 16.34
CA ASP A 60 10.74 -1.43 16.36
C ASP A 60 11.29 -1.81 14.98
N VAL A 61 11.47 -0.81 14.11
CA VAL A 61 11.94 -1.04 12.74
C VAL A 61 13.38 -1.57 12.76
N LYS A 62 13.57 -2.74 12.16
CA LYS A 62 14.86 -3.45 12.10
C LYS A 62 15.13 -3.92 10.68
N GLN A 63 16.37 -3.75 10.23
CA GLN A 63 16.82 -4.33 8.97
C GLN A 63 17.01 -5.84 9.14
N VAL A 64 16.46 -6.63 8.21
CA VAL A 64 16.54 -8.10 8.23
C VAL A 64 17.29 -8.67 7.03
N GLY A 65 17.65 -7.84 6.04
CA GLY A 65 18.42 -8.26 4.88
C GLY A 65 18.78 -7.11 3.95
N ARG A 66 19.28 -7.45 2.74
CA ARG A 66 19.57 -6.43 1.72
C ARG A 66 18.27 -5.85 1.17
N GLY A 67 17.92 -4.65 1.64
CA GLY A 67 16.73 -3.91 1.21
C GLY A 67 15.43 -4.35 1.90
N GLY A 68 15.50 -5.22 2.90
CA GLY A 68 14.34 -5.70 3.66
C GLY A 68 14.40 -5.28 5.12
N PHE A 69 13.27 -4.81 5.63
CA PHE A 69 13.07 -4.41 7.01
C PHE A 69 11.81 -5.08 7.57
N VAL A 70 11.73 -5.11 8.89
CA VAL A 70 10.54 -5.50 9.64
C VAL A 70 10.19 -4.34 10.55
N GLY A 71 8.91 -4.01 10.66
CA GLY A 71 8.40 -3.01 11.59
C GLY A 71 7.03 -3.40 12.11
N GLU A 72 6.63 -2.83 13.24
CA GLU A 72 5.29 -2.99 13.80
C GLU A 72 4.42 -1.78 13.43
N LEU A 73 3.24 -2.03 12.86
CA LEU A 73 2.21 -1.03 12.58
C LEU A 73 0.90 -1.55 13.17
N ASP A 74 0.26 -0.76 14.02
CA ASP A 74 -1.03 -1.12 14.64
C ASP A 74 -1.05 -2.52 15.28
N GLN A 75 0.02 -2.87 16.02
CA GLN A 75 0.24 -4.17 16.68
C GLN A 75 0.44 -5.36 15.72
N LEU A 76 0.56 -5.10 14.41
CA LEU A 76 0.86 -6.10 13.40
C LEU A 76 2.31 -5.97 12.94
N ARG A 77 2.97 -7.12 12.82
CA ARG A 77 4.31 -7.19 12.22
C ARG A 77 4.17 -7.09 10.71
N ASN A 78 5.01 -6.26 10.10
CA ASN A 78 5.03 -6.00 8.66
C ASN A 78 6.44 -6.19 8.10
N GLU A 79 6.51 -6.62 6.85
CA GLU A 79 7.71 -6.57 6.04
C GLU A 79 7.72 -5.29 5.22
N MET A 80 8.87 -4.63 5.15
CA MET A 80 9.07 -3.43 4.36
C MET A 80 10.20 -3.68 3.36
N LEU A 81 9.88 -3.62 2.07
CA LEU A 81 10.82 -3.94 1.00
C LEU A 81 11.11 -2.69 0.17
N LYS A 82 12.39 -2.32 0.05
CA LYS A 82 12.81 -1.18 -0.77
C LYS A 82 12.37 -1.36 -2.22
N ILE A 83 11.79 -0.32 -2.80
CA ILE A 83 11.35 -0.30 -4.19
C ILE A 83 12.25 0.61 -5.04
N ASN A 84 12.52 0.15 -6.25
CA ASN A 84 13.23 0.88 -7.29
C ASN A 84 12.22 1.30 -8.37
N ASN A 85 11.50 2.40 -8.08
CA ASN A 85 10.52 3.12 -8.91
C ASN A 85 9.94 2.34 -10.11
N GLY A 86 10.62 2.36 -11.26
CA GLY A 86 10.01 1.94 -12.54
C GLY A 86 9.67 0.45 -12.67
N LYS A 87 10.52 -0.46 -12.17
CA LYS A 87 10.27 -1.92 -12.30
C LYS A 87 9.29 -2.41 -11.24
N ASP A 88 9.34 -1.84 -10.05
CA ASP A 88 8.58 -2.35 -8.91
C ASP A 88 7.13 -1.84 -8.92
N ILE A 89 6.82 -0.67 -9.49
CA ILE A 89 5.41 -0.25 -9.72
C ILE A 89 4.66 -1.25 -10.60
N LYS A 90 5.28 -1.77 -11.65
CA LYS A 90 4.63 -2.80 -12.50
C LYS A 90 4.33 -4.07 -11.72
N LYS A 91 5.26 -4.50 -10.85
CA LYS A 91 5.05 -5.67 -9.99
C LYS A 91 3.94 -5.43 -8.96
N MET A 92 3.90 -4.26 -8.33
CA MET A 92 2.84 -3.88 -7.38
C MET A 92 1.47 -3.86 -8.07
N LYS A 93 1.37 -3.34 -9.30
CA LYS A 93 0.14 -3.41 -10.12
C LYS A 93 -0.30 -4.85 -10.39
N ILE A 94 0.65 -5.75 -10.69
CA ILE A 94 0.35 -7.17 -10.89
C ILE A 94 -0.14 -7.78 -9.57
N HIS A 95 0.55 -7.53 -8.46
CA HIS A 95 0.22 -8.04 -7.13
C HIS A 95 -1.21 -7.69 -6.70
N LEU A 96 -1.62 -6.43 -6.92
CA LEU A 96 -2.99 -5.97 -6.66
C LEU A 96 -4.03 -6.67 -7.54
N LYS A 97 -3.75 -6.83 -8.83
CA LYS A 97 -4.67 -7.47 -9.79
C LYS A 97 -4.80 -8.98 -9.60
N THR A 98 -3.76 -9.66 -9.13
CA THR A 98 -3.80 -11.13 -8.97
C THR A 98 -4.64 -11.58 -7.78
N TRP A 99 -4.94 -10.67 -6.83
CA TRP A 99 -5.80 -10.97 -5.68
C TRP A 99 -7.26 -11.29 -6.10
N THR A 100 -7.68 -10.92 -7.32
CA THR A 100 -9.09 -10.98 -7.72
C THR A 100 -9.55 -12.24 -8.47
N GLU A 101 -8.68 -13.16 -8.94
CA GLU A 101 -9.16 -14.09 -9.99
C GLU A 101 -9.05 -15.62 -9.84
N LYS A 102 -8.10 -16.28 -9.13
CA LYS A 102 -8.19 -17.78 -9.03
C LYS A 102 -7.21 -18.58 -8.18
N TYR A 103 -6.15 -18.00 -7.62
CA TYR A 103 -5.10 -18.77 -6.93
C TYR A 103 -4.72 -18.09 -5.60
N ALA A 104 -4.37 -18.90 -4.60
CA ALA A 104 -4.24 -18.60 -3.17
C ALA A 104 -3.35 -17.37 -2.78
N PRO A 105 -3.41 -16.91 -1.52
CA PRO A 105 -3.40 -15.51 -1.12
C PRO A 105 -2.05 -14.86 -1.37
N SER A 106 -2.01 -13.81 -2.20
CA SER A 106 -0.83 -12.97 -2.19
C SER A 106 -0.78 -12.22 -0.85
N ILE A 107 0.43 -12.08 -0.31
CA ILE A 107 0.68 -11.37 0.95
C ILE A 107 -0.04 -10.03 0.91
N GLN A 108 -0.80 -9.68 1.96
CA GLN A 108 -1.53 -8.42 1.99
C GLN A 108 -0.57 -7.25 1.77
N PHE A 109 -0.88 -6.40 0.80
CA PHE A 109 -0.16 -5.18 0.52
C PHE A 109 -0.92 -4.02 1.15
N TYR A 110 -0.31 -3.37 2.15
CA TYR A 110 -0.98 -2.31 2.91
C TYR A 110 -0.74 -0.93 2.32
N GLY A 111 0.44 -0.69 1.76
CA GLY A 111 0.79 0.65 1.34
C GLY A 111 2.27 0.89 1.14
N ILE A 112 2.60 2.14 0.91
CA ILE A 112 3.97 2.58 0.65
C ILE A 112 4.38 3.54 1.76
N THR A 113 5.65 3.46 2.15
CA THR A 113 6.27 4.42 3.07
C THR A 113 7.60 4.90 2.50
N GLN A 114 8.21 5.90 3.14
CA GLN A 114 9.54 6.39 2.80
C GLN A 114 10.40 6.46 4.06
N ASP A 115 11.58 5.85 3.96
CA ASP A 115 12.63 5.98 4.96
C ASP A 115 13.07 7.45 5.06
N PRO A 116 12.94 8.13 6.21
CA PRO A 116 13.30 9.53 6.36
C PRO A 116 14.83 9.77 6.30
N GLU A 117 15.65 8.75 6.56
CA GLU A 117 17.10 8.86 6.49
C GLU A 117 17.59 8.69 5.05
N THR A 118 17.17 7.59 4.40
CA THR A 118 17.68 7.25 3.07
C THR A 118 16.81 7.76 1.92
N HIS A 119 15.64 8.32 2.21
CA HIS A 119 14.61 8.73 1.23
C HIS A 119 14.16 7.60 0.30
N SER A 120 14.48 6.35 0.66
CA SER A 120 14.09 5.16 -0.08
C SER A 120 12.61 4.89 0.15
N TYR A 121 11.86 4.69 -0.92
CA TYR A 121 10.49 4.19 -0.84
C TYR A 121 10.48 2.69 -0.54
N MET A 122 9.51 2.25 0.24
CA MET A 122 9.34 0.85 0.63
C MET A 122 7.89 0.43 0.52
N MET A 123 7.69 -0.77 0.01
CA MET A 123 6.40 -1.47 0.02
C MET A 123 6.19 -2.09 1.39
N VAL A 124 5.00 -1.91 1.98
CA VAL A 124 4.61 -2.45 3.29
C VAL A 124 3.67 -3.63 3.09
N LEU A 125 4.12 -4.79 3.53
CA LEU A 125 3.46 -6.07 3.35
C LEU A 125 3.18 -6.72 4.71
N GLN A 126 2.14 -7.55 4.77
CA GLN A 126 1.93 -8.45 5.90
C GLN A 126 3.17 -9.35 6.10
N TYR A 127 3.61 -9.49 7.35
CA TYR A 127 4.71 -10.39 7.67
C TYR A 127 4.31 -11.85 7.46
N ALA A 128 5.05 -12.57 6.63
CA ALA A 128 4.87 -14.00 6.45
C ALA A 128 5.67 -14.73 7.54
N THR A 129 4.97 -15.28 8.54
CA THR A 129 5.61 -16.05 9.63
C THR A 129 6.26 -17.34 9.14
N ASP A 130 5.80 -17.86 7.99
CA ASP A 130 6.34 -19.05 7.36
C ASP A 130 7.40 -18.62 6.34
N GLY A 131 8.64 -18.53 6.83
CA GLY A 131 9.81 -18.31 5.99
C GLY A 131 9.84 -19.27 4.81
N ASN A 132 10.35 -18.76 3.69
CA ASN A 132 10.64 -19.48 2.44
C ASN A 132 11.01 -20.96 2.68
N ILE A 133 10.11 -21.90 2.31
CA ILE A 133 10.37 -23.36 2.28
C ILE A 133 11.17 -23.69 1.01
#